data_AF-A0A0N5CTI2-F1
#
_entry.id   AF-A0A0N5CTI2-F1
#
_cell.length_a   1.000
_cell.length_b   1.000
_cell.length_c   1.000
_cell.angle_alpha   90.00
_cell.angle_beta   90.00
_cell.angle_gamma   90.00
#
_symmetry.space_group_name_H-M   'P 1'
#
loop_
_entity.id
_entity.type
_entity.pdbx_description
1 polymer ?
#
loop_
_entity_poly.entity_id
_entity_poly.type
_entity_poly.pdbx_seq_one_letter_code
_entity_poly.pdbx_strand_id
1 'polypeptide(L)'
;MYEIPWLLDNFVDQNYTALTAIGQLWLEIGRDIADSLIIPFNLHDYALALADFISRMEQQLENIGIAKVIGIKAYHLIFHNLRKALYQFQTQANLLQEIIQSVNTGQESVSIKQAEMLNNRLQYIERAFVAEQGIYPERSEFRHLIFSSNRIYNDYGNSLFGGIVDPAFQWQHMLSRGNKSKADYWLKIVKIGLTKLQYAIESATLIIDFDGFYD
;
A
#
# COMPACT_ATOMS: atom_id res chain seq x y z
N MET A 1 9.87 23.65 -28.99
CA MET A 1 10.07 23.33 -27.56
C MET A 1 9.70 24.59 -26.80
N TYR A 2 8.59 24.60 -26.07
CA TYR A 2 8.01 25.80 -25.46
C TYR A 2 8.15 25.88 -23.93
N GLU A 3 8.73 24.84 -23.32
CA GLU A 3 9.11 24.82 -21.91
C GLU A 3 10.47 25.53 -21.75
N ILE A 4 10.42 26.86 -21.62
CA ILE A 4 11.60 27.73 -21.46
C ILE A 4 11.43 28.62 -20.22
N PRO A 5 12.51 29.13 -19.60
CA PRO A 5 12.41 29.99 -18.41
C PRO A 5 11.45 31.17 -18.58
N TRP A 6 11.42 31.78 -19.76
CA TRP A 6 10.48 32.88 -20.05
C TRP A 6 9.01 32.51 -19.81
N LEU A 7 8.58 31.27 -20.09
CA LEU A 7 7.21 30.82 -19.81
C LEU A 7 6.91 30.84 -18.30
N LEU A 8 7.89 30.40 -17.50
CA LEU A 8 7.78 30.41 -16.04
C LEU A 8 7.63 31.85 -15.53
N ASP A 9 8.55 32.71 -15.96
CA ASP A 9 8.67 34.10 -15.52
C ASP A 9 7.49 34.98 -15.95
N ASN A 10 6.77 34.60 -17.02
CA ASN A 10 5.72 35.43 -17.61
C ASN A 10 4.31 34.84 -17.46
N PHE A 11 4.14 33.53 -17.28
CA PHE A 11 2.80 32.90 -17.27
C PHE A 11 2.54 31.92 -16.12
N VAL A 12 3.55 31.20 -15.63
CA VAL A 12 3.33 30.13 -14.64
C VAL A 12 3.47 30.64 -13.21
N ASP A 13 4.59 31.29 -12.86
CA ASP A 13 4.85 31.76 -11.50
C ASP A 13 5.78 32.99 -11.52
N GLN A 14 5.22 34.12 -11.95
CA GLN A 14 5.97 35.36 -12.22
C GLN A 14 6.80 35.86 -11.02
N ASN A 15 6.32 35.62 -9.80
CA ASN A 15 6.98 36.04 -8.56
C ASN A 15 7.71 34.88 -7.86
N TYR A 16 7.80 33.70 -8.48
CA TYR A 16 8.35 32.46 -7.91
C TYR A 16 7.74 32.05 -6.57
N THR A 17 6.54 32.53 -6.27
CA THR A 17 5.86 32.30 -4.99
C THR A 17 5.44 30.85 -4.81
N ALA A 18 4.92 30.23 -5.87
CA ALA A 18 4.52 28.82 -5.83
C ALA A 18 5.74 27.89 -5.78
N LEU A 19 6.77 28.16 -6.58
CA LEU A 19 8.01 27.40 -6.55
C LEU A 19 8.73 27.52 -5.21
N THR A 20 8.76 28.72 -4.62
CA THR A 20 9.32 28.92 -3.27
C THR A 20 8.54 28.15 -2.23
N ALA A 21 7.21 28.19 -2.26
CA ALA A 21 6.37 27.44 -1.33
C ALA A 21 6.56 25.92 -1.47
N ILE A 22 6.67 25.40 -2.69
CA ILE A 22 6.97 23.98 -2.95
C ILE A 22 8.37 23.62 -2.45
N GLY A 23 9.36 24.49 -2.68
CA GLY A 23 10.72 24.30 -2.17
C GLY A 23 10.76 24.22 -0.64
N GLN A 24 10.04 25.13 0.04
CA GLN A 24 9.89 25.11 1.49
C GLN A 24 9.21 23.82 1.98
N LEU A 25 8.14 23.39 1.31
CA LEU A 25 7.45 22.14 1.64
C LEU A 25 8.40 20.92 1.58
N TRP A 26 9.14 20.76 0.48
CA TRP A 26 10.09 19.66 0.33
C TRP A 26 11.23 19.71 1.34
N LEU A 27 11.72 20.91 1.64
CA LEU A 27 12.77 21.10 2.64
C LEU A 27 12.28 20.72 4.04
N GLU A 28 11.07 21.13 4.42
CA GLU A 28 10.48 20.75 5.72
C GLU A 28 10.20 19.26 5.82
N ILE A 29 9.69 18.61 4.77
CA ILE A 29 9.51 17.14 4.74
C ILE A 29 10.87 16.44 4.92
N GLY A 30 11.89 16.88 4.19
CA GLY A 30 13.24 16.30 4.28
C GLY A 30 13.87 16.50 5.67
N ARG A 31 13.72 17.70 6.25
CA ARG A 31 14.18 18.03 7.61
C ARG A 31 13.48 17.15 8.65
N ASP A 32 12.16 17.02 8.56
CA ASP A 32 11.36 16.26 9.51
C ASP A 32 11.74 14.76 9.50
N ILE A 33 11.98 14.18 8.32
CA ILE A 33 12.45 12.79 8.21
C ILE A 33 13.89 12.61 8.72
N ALA A 34 14.76 13.60 8.49
CA ALA A 34 16.19 13.49 8.83
C ALA A 34 16.50 13.79 10.31
N ASP A 35 15.80 14.75 10.91
CA ASP A 35 16.13 15.26 12.24
C ASP A 35 15.27 14.64 13.37
N SER A 36 14.17 13.97 13.03
CA SER A 36 13.29 13.36 14.04
C SER A 36 13.96 12.17 14.72
N LEU A 37 13.83 12.08 16.05
CA LEU A 37 14.31 10.93 16.84
C LEU A 37 13.69 9.62 16.34
N ILE A 38 12.38 9.66 16.08
CA ILE A 38 11.62 8.58 15.47
C ILE A 38 11.06 9.08 14.15
N ILE A 39 11.21 8.30 13.07
CA ILE A 39 10.73 8.67 11.73
C ILE A 39 9.24 9.03 11.80
N PRO A 40 8.80 10.17 11.24
CA PRO A 40 7.44 10.70 11.40
C PRO A 40 6.41 10.00 10.48
N PHE A 41 6.44 8.66 10.41
CA PHE A 41 5.47 7.88 9.65
C PHE A 41 4.29 7.48 10.54
N ASN A 42 3.07 7.70 10.04
CA ASN A 42 1.85 7.35 10.75
C ASN A 42 1.30 6.01 10.24
N LEU A 43 1.54 4.94 11.02
CA LEU A 43 1.06 3.61 10.69
C LEU A 43 -0.41 3.40 10.98
N HIS A 44 -0.98 4.15 11.92
CA HIS A 44 -2.41 4.14 12.18
C HIS A 44 -3.18 4.56 10.92
N ASP A 45 -2.79 5.69 10.32
CA ASP A 45 -3.42 6.21 9.09
C ASP A 45 -3.24 5.23 7.92
N TYR A 46 -2.06 4.61 7.80
CA TYR A 46 -1.81 3.59 6.78
C TYR A 46 -2.75 2.40 6.94
N ALA A 47 -2.93 1.90 8.16
CA ALA A 47 -3.79 0.76 8.43
C ALA A 47 -5.29 1.07 8.21
N LEU A 48 -5.72 2.31 8.44
CA LEU A 48 -7.06 2.79 8.09
C LEU A 48 -7.25 2.91 6.58
N ALA A 49 -6.28 3.49 5.87
CA ALA A 49 -6.32 3.61 4.42
C ALA A 49 -6.37 2.23 3.75
N LEU A 50 -5.53 1.29 4.21
CA LEU A 50 -5.51 -0.08 3.71
C LEU A 50 -6.86 -0.79 3.88
N ALA A 51 -7.57 -0.52 4.97
CA ALA A 51 -8.92 -1.06 5.20
C ALA A 51 -9.94 -0.55 4.19
N ASP A 52 -9.95 0.76 3.94
CA ASP A 52 -10.81 1.37 2.92
C ASP A 52 -10.48 0.81 1.53
N PHE A 53 -9.19 0.68 1.22
CA PHE A 53 -8.73 0.12 -0.04
C PHE A 53 -9.22 -1.31 -0.24
N ILE A 54 -9.06 -2.19 0.75
CA ILE A 54 -9.52 -3.58 0.68
C ILE A 54 -11.05 -3.65 0.54
N SER A 55 -11.79 -2.80 1.25
CA SER A 55 -13.25 -2.73 1.15
C SER A 55 -13.69 -2.36 -0.28
N ARG A 56 -13.05 -1.36 -0.90
CA ARG A 56 -13.32 -0.97 -2.28
C ARG A 56 -12.96 -2.07 -3.27
N MET A 57 -11.83 -2.75 -3.06
CA MET A 57 -11.42 -3.88 -3.89
C MET A 57 -12.46 -5.01 -3.82
N GLU A 58 -12.94 -5.37 -2.62
CA GLU A 58 -13.98 -6.39 -2.44
C GLU A 58 -15.24 -6.06 -3.24
N GLN A 59 -15.73 -4.82 -3.12
CA GLN A 59 -16.90 -4.35 -3.88
C GLN A 59 -16.67 -4.43 -5.40
N GLN A 60 -15.48 -4.04 -5.88
CA GLN A 60 -15.13 -4.15 -7.30
C GLN A 60 -15.15 -5.61 -7.77
N LEU A 61 -14.56 -6.53 -7.02
CA LEU A 61 -14.53 -7.95 -7.37
C LEU A 61 -15.93 -8.58 -7.36
N GLU A 62 -16.79 -8.18 -6.43
CA GLU A 62 -18.20 -8.59 -6.40
C GLU A 62 -18.96 -8.10 -7.64
N ASN A 63 -18.79 -6.84 -8.01
CA ASN A 63 -19.41 -6.24 -9.20
C ASN A 63 -18.94 -6.92 -10.50
N ILE A 64 -17.66 -7.29 -10.59
CA ILE A 64 -17.10 -8.02 -11.73
C ILE A 64 -17.67 -9.45 -11.81
N GLY A 65 -18.09 -10.03 -10.67
CA GLY A 65 -18.66 -11.38 -10.58
C GLY A 65 -17.67 -12.44 -10.10
N ILE A 66 -16.50 -12.02 -9.58
CA ILE A 66 -15.46 -12.93 -9.07
C ILE A 66 -15.98 -13.78 -7.90
N ALA A 67 -16.77 -13.19 -7.01
CA ALA A 67 -17.36 -13.89 -5.87
C ALA A 67 -18.19 -15.11 -6.30
N LYS A 68 -18.95 -15.00 -7.39
CA LYS A 68 -19.78 -16.10 -7.91
C LYS A 68 -18.93 -17.24 -8.46
N VAL A 69 -17.82 -16.92 -9.13
CA VAL A 69 -16.98 -17.91 -9.82
C VAL A 69 -15.97 -18.58 -8.90
N ILE A 70 -15.47 -17.87 -7.89
CA ILE A 70 -14.71 -18.48 -6.78
C ILE A 70 -15.63 -19.36 -5.91
N GLY A 71 -16.92 -19.03 -5.87
CA GLY A 71 -17.91 -19.64 -5.00
C GLY A 71 -18.07 -18.81 -3.73
N ILE A 72 -19.31 -18.37 -3.49
CA ILE A 72 -19.65 -17.38 -2.45
C ILE A 72 -19.09 -17.76 -1.08
N LYS A 73 -19.20 -19.04 -0.68
CA LYS A 73 -18.68 -19.53 0.60
C LYS A 73 -17.15 -19.38 0.71
N ALA A 74 -16.41 -19.77 -0.33
CA ALA A 74 -14.96 -19.68 -0.35
C ALA A 74 -14.50 -18.22 -0.42
N TYR A 75 -15.19 -17.40 -1.21
CA TYR A 75 -14.93 -15.96 -1.32
C TYR A 75 -15.08 -15.26 0.04
N HIS A 76 -16.19 -15.47 0.75
CA HIS A 76 -16.38 -14.90 2.08
C HIS A 76 -15.33 -15.37 3.08
N LEU A 77 -14.88 -16.63 3.01
CA LEU A 77 -13.82 -17.12 3.89
C LEU A 77 -12.49 -16.38 3.63
N ILE A 78 -12.13 -16.15 2.36
CA ILE A 78 -10.92 -15.40 1.99
C ILE A 78 -10.97 -13.98 2.57
N PHE A 79 -12.08 -13.26 2.34
CA PHE A 79 -12.21 -11.90 2.85
C PHE A 79 -12.36 -11.82 4.36
N HIS A 80 -12.95 -12.83 5.00
CA HIS A 80 -12.95 -12.95 6.46
C HIS A 80 -11.53 -13.04 7.01
N ASN A 81 -10.70 -13.91 6.45
CA ASN A 81 -9.30 -14.07 6.86
C ASN A 81 -8.50 -12.79 6.60
N LEU A 82 -8.68 -12.16 5.43
CA LEU A 82 -8.02 -10.90 5.09
C LEU A 82 -8.40 -9.77 6.07
N ARG A 83 -9.69 -9.65 6.41
CA ARG A 83 -10.17 -8.68 7.42
C ARG A 83 -9.62 -8.98 8.81
N LYS A 84 -9.48 -10.26 9.18
CA LYS A 84 -8.87 -10.67 10.45
C LYS A 84 -7.39 -10.28 10.50
N ALA A 85 -6.62 -10.55 9.45
CA ALA A 85 -5.22 -10.16 9.35
C ALA A 85 -5.06 -8.63 9.42
N LEU A 86 -5.90 -7.90 8.69
CA LEU A 86 -5.95 -6.44 8.73
C LEU A 86 -6.28 -5.88 10.12
N TYR A 87 -7.22 -6.49 10.84
CA TYR A 87 -7.56 -6.07 12.20
C TYR A 87 -6.39 -6.25 13.17
N GLN A 88 -5.65 -7.36 13.03
CA GLN A 88 -4.42 -7.60 13.81
C GLN A 88 -3.36 -6.56 13.47
N PHE A 89 -3.15 -6.29 12.18
CA PHE A 89 -2.25 -5.24 11.72
C PHE A 89 -2.61 -3.86 12.30
N GLN A 90 -3.89 -3.48 12.24
CA GLN A 90 -4.40 -2.23 12.81
C GLN A 90 -4.14 -2.14 14.31
N THR A 91 -4.38 -3.21 15.05
CA THR A 91 -4.17 -3.22 16.50
C THR A 91 -2.69 -2.99 16.83
N GLN A 92 -1.77 -3.65 16.10
CA GLN A 92 -0.34 -3.47 16.29
C GLN A 92 0.15 -2.09 15.84
N ALA A 93 -0.37 -1.58 14.71
CA ALA A 93 -0.07 -0.24 14.22
C ALA A 93 -0.50 0.84 15.22
N ASN A 94 -1.66 0.68 15.86
CA ASN A 94 -2.15 1.60 16.89
C ASN A 94 -1.24 1.61 18.11
N LEU A 95 -0.87 0.41 18.60
CA LEU A 95 0.01 0.29 19.76
C LEU A 95 1.40 0.90 19.49
N LEU A 96 1.94 0.69 18.29
CA LEU A 96 3.16 1.34 17.85
C LEU A 96 3.03 2.86 17.78
N GLN A 97 1.92 3.37 17.23
CA GLN A 97 1.69 4.80 17.17
C GLN A 97 1.55 5.44 18.56
N GLU A 98 0.94 4.74 19.52
CA GLU A 98 0.83 5.19 20.92
C GLU A 98 2.20 5.31 21.58
N ILE A 99 3.09 4.33 21.39
CA ILE A 99 4.48 4.37 21.90
C ILE A 99 5.27 5.49 21.23
N ILE A 100 5.13 5.67 19.92
CA ILE A 100 5.80 6.77 19.22
C ILE A 100 5.33 8.13 19.77
N GLN A 101 4.03 8.26 20.07
CA GLN A 101 3.47 9.47 20.63
C GLN A 101 3.95 9.72 22.08
N SER A 102 4.04 8.68 22.91
CA SER A 102 4.58 8.80 24.28
C SER A 102 6.05 9.26 24.27
N VAL A 103 6.85 8.73 23.34
CA VAL A 103 8.24 9.15 23.12
C VAL A 103 8.34 10.60 22.66
N ASN A 104 7.58 10.98 21.63
CA ASN A 104 7.62 12.33 21.07
C ASN A 104 7.13 13.42 22.05
N THR A 105 6.22 13.07 22.96
CA THR A 105 5.73 13.98 24.00
C THR A 105 6.60 13.99 25.27
N GLY A 106 7.64 13.15 25.32
CA GLY A 106 8.54 13.02 26.48
C GLY A 106 7.89 12.30 27.68
N GLN A 107 6.74 11.64 27.48
CA GLN A 107 6.11 10.80 28.50
C GLN A 107 6.87 9.49 28.71
N GLU A 108 7.52 8.99 27.65
CA GLU A 108 8.33 7.78 27.67
C GLU A 108 9.74 8.11 27.19
N SER A 109 10.75 7.72 27.97
CA SER A 109 12.15 7.86 27.57
C SER A 109 12.63 6.56 26.95
N VAL A 110 13.19 6.63 25.74
CA VAL A 110 13.77 5.47 25.05
C VAL A 110 15.28 5.56 24.99
N SER A 111 15.94 4.42 25.08
CA SER A 111 17.36 4.30 24.75
C SER A 111 17.61 4.45 23.25
N ILE A 112 18.87 4.67 22.86
CA ILE A 112 19.28 4.72 21.44
C ILE A 112 18.88 3.42 20.73
N LYS A 113 19.12 2.26 21.35
CA LYS A 113 18.74 0.95 20.81
C LYS A 113 17.23 0.86 20.56
N GLN A 114 16.40 1.31 21.49
CA GLN A 114 14.95 1.30 21.35
C GLN A 114 14.46 2.24 20.23
N ALA A 115 15.04 3.44 20.13
CA ALA A 115 14.74 4.36 19.04
C ALA A 115 15.10 3.73 17.67
N GLU A 116 16.26 3.08 17.56
CA GLU A 116 16.66 2.34 16.36
C GLU A 116 15.70 1.19 16.04
N MET A 117 15.20 0.46 17.05
CA MET A 117 14.22 -0.61 16.84
C MET A 117 12.92 -0.04 16.26
N LEU A 118 12.38 1.05 16.81
CA LEU A 118 11.17 1.70 16.29
C LEU A 118 11.38 2.17 14.84
N ASN A 119 12.51 2.82 14.56
CA ASN A 119 12.83 3.31 13.21
C ASN A 119 12.99 2.18 12.20
N ASN A 120 13.65 1.08 12.56
CA ASN A 120 13.76 -0.09 11.71
C ASN A 120 12.39 -0.68 11.35
N ARG A 121 11.45 -0.74 12.31
CA ARG A 121 10.08 -1.22 12.07
C ARG A 121 9.34 -0.32 11.08
N LEU A 122 9.39 0.99 11.29
CA LEU A 122 8.78 1.98 10.41
C LEU A 122 9.38 1.95 8.99
N GLN A 123 10.70 1.80 8.89
CA GLN A 123 11.40 1.77 7.60
C GLN A 123 11.12 0.49 6.81
N TYR A 124 10.97 -0.66 7.47
CA TYR A 124 10.88 -1.95 6.78
C TYR A 124 9.46 -2.41 6.50
N ILE A 125 8.43 -1.78 7.07
CA ILE A 125 7.04 -2.20 6.89
C ILE A 125 6.60 -2.28 5.42
N GLU A 126 6.98 -1.28 4.60
CA GLU A 126 6.60 -1.25 3.17
C GLU A 126 7.21 -2.41 2.39
N ARG A 127 8.32 -2.98 2.86
CA ARG A 127 8.94 -4.14 2.20
C ARG A 127 8.08 -5.38 2.31
N ALA A 128 7.22 -5.50 3.32
CA ALA A 128 6.25 -6.61 3.39
C ALA A 128 5.29 -6.62 2.20
N PHE A 129 5.02 -5.45 1.61
CA PHE A 129 4.14 -5.31 0.46
C PHE A 129 4.87 -5.40 -0.89
N VAL A 130 6.16 -5.77 -0.91
CA VAL A 130 6.95 -5.94 -2.13
C VAL A 130 7.10 -7.42 -2.48
N ALA A 131 6.51 -7.84 -3.60
CA ALA A 131 6.66 -9.19 -4.12
C ALA A 131 7.91 -9.33 -5.01
N GLU A 132 8.80 -10.27 -4.66
CA GLU A 132 10.06 -10.49 -5.39
C GLU A 132 9.86 -10.82 -6.89
N GLN A 133 8.85 -11.64 -7.19
CA GLN A 133 8.52 -12.08 -8.54
C GLN A 133 7.58 -11.11 -9.29
N GLY A 134 7.29 -9.96 -8.69
CA GLY A 134 6.28 -9.02 -9.17
C GLY A 134 4.84 -9.41 -8.83
N ILE A 135 3.91 -8.55 -9.25
CA ILE A 135 2.47 -8.71 -8.99
C ILE A 135 1.93 -9.99 -9.66
N TYR A 136 2.28 -10.23 -10.93
CA TYR A 136 2.01 -11.47 -11.69
C TYR A 136 2.97 -11.60 -12.89
N PRO A 137 3.08 -12.78 -13.54
CA PRO A 137 4.17 -13.09 -14.49
C PRO A 137 4.37 -12.08 -15.63
N GLU A 138 3.27 -11.55 -16.20
CA GLU A 138 3.33 -10.58 -17.29
C GLU A 138 3.66 -9.15 -16.85
N ARG A 139 3.78 -8.91 -15.53
CA ARG A 139 4.09 -7.60 -14.92
C ARG A 139 5.06 -7.77 -13.76
N SER A 140 6.19 -8.43 -14.03
CA SER A 140 7.25 -8.70 -13.05
C SER A 140 7.95 -7.43 -12.55
N GLU A 141 7.91 -6.36 -13.35
CA GLU A 141 8.52 -5.04 -13.05
C GLU A 141 7.76 -4.28 -11.96
N PHE A 142 6.46 -4.54 -11.80
CA PHE A 142 5.65 -3.99 -10.73
C PHE A 142 5.66 -4.96 -9.55
N ARG A 143 6.19 -4.52 -8.41
CA ARG A 143 6.38 -5.39 -7.24
C ARG A 143 5.53 -5.03 -6.05
N HIS A 144 5.07 -3.79 -5.95
CA HIS A 144 4.27 -3.34 -4.82
C HIS A 144 2.83 -3.86 -4.94
N LEU A 145 2.37 -4.59 -3.92
CA LEU A 145 1.09 -5.32 -3.93
C LEU A 145 -0.12 -4.40 -3.77
N ILE A 146 0.02 -3.31 -2.99
CA ILE A 146 -1.04 -2.30 -2.82
C ILE A 146 -1.01 -1.28 -3.97
N PHE A 147 0.12 -0.63 -4.21
CA PHE A 147 0.24 0.42 -5.23
C PHE A 147 0.87 -0.11 -6.53
N SER A 148 0.14 -0.05 -7.65
CA SER A 148 0.68 -0.38 -8.97
C SER A 148 -0.04 0.42 -10.04
N SER A 149 0.59 0.64 -11.20
CA SER A 149 -0.13 1.26 -12.32
C SER A 149 -1.11 0.25 -12.92
N ASN A 150 -2.22 0.69 -13.51
CA ASN A 150 -3.16 -0.21 -14.18
C ASN A 150 -2.74 -0.46 -15.63
N ARG A 151 -2.95 -1.68 -16.13
CA ARG A 151 -2.75 -1.98 -17.57
C ARG A 151 -3.89 -1.48 -18.48
N ILE A 152 -5.09 -1.33 -17.94
CA ILE A 152 -6.36 -1.13 -18.68
C ILE A 152 -6.74 0.34 -18.78
N TYR A 153 -6.45 1.13 -17.74
CA TYR A 153 -6.68 2.56 -17.69
C TYR A 153 -5.32 3.22 -17.52
N ASN A 154 -4.96 4.09 -18.48
CA ASN A 154 -3.78 4.96 -18.55
C ASN A 154 -2.96 5.03 -17.25
N ASP A 155 -1.63 4.90 -17.32
CA ASP A 155 -0.70 4.86 -16.16
C ASP A 155 -0.83 6.00 -15.12
N TYR A 156 -1.61 7.04 -15.42
CA TYR A 156 -1.98 8.16 -14.55
C TYR A 156 -3.15 7.87 -13.58
N GLY A 157 -3.88 6.76 -13.75
CA GLY A 157 -4.92 6.33 -12.82
C GLY A 157 -4.33 5.45 -11.72
N ASN A 158 -4.26 5.95 -10.48
CA ASN A 158 -3.87 5.15 -9.31
C ASN A 158 -4.87 4.01 -9.10
N SER A 159 -4.55 2.83 -9.64
CA SER A 159 -5.32 1.60 -9.40
C SER A 159 -4.67 0.83 -8.28
N LEU A 160 -5.39 0.67 -7.19
CA LEU A 160 -4.94 -0.13 -6.06
C LEU A 160 -5.08 -1.62 -6.40
N PHE A 161 -4.21 -2.42 -5.80
CA PHE A 161 -4.17 -3.87 -5.96
C PHE A 161 -4.18 -4.33 -7.43
N GLY A 162 -3.35 -3.71 -8.29
CA GLY A 162 -3.26 -4.08 -9.71
C GLY A 162 -2.95 -5.57 -9.92
N GLY A 163 -2.31 -6.23 -8.95
CA GLY A 163 -2.10 -7.69 -8.96
C GLY A 163 -3.37 -8.54 -8.80
N ILE A 164 -4.51 -7.93 -8.46
CA ILE A 164 -5.80 -8.59 -8.22
C ILE A 164 -6.86 -8.01 -9.15
N VAL A 165 -6.97 -6.67 -9.19
CA VAL A 165 -8.01 -5.95 -9.94
C VAL A 165 -7.79 -6.08 -11.45
N ASP A 166 -6.57 -5.92 -11.96
CA ASP A 166 -6.30 -6.06 -13.40
C ASP A 166 -6.62 -7.49 -13.89
N PRO A 167 -6.13 -8.55 -13.22
CA PRO A 167 -6.54 -9.93 -13.52
C PRO A 167 -8.04 -10.16 -13.47
N ALA A 168 -8.77 -9.55 -12.54
CA ALA A 168 -10.23 -9.70 -12.45
C ALA A 168 -10.94 -9.11 -13.68
N PHE A 169 -10.53 -7.94 -14.14
CA PHE A 169 -11.06 -7.36 -15.38
C PHE A 169 -10.67 -8.19 -16.61
N GLN A 170 -9.43 -8.70 -16.67
CA GLN A 170 -9.00 -9.59 -17.76
C GLN A 170 -9.80 -10.89 -17.78
N TRP A 171 -10.11 -11.46 -16.62
CA TRP A 171 -10.99 -12.61 -16.49
C TRP A 171 -12.37 -12.33 -17.09
N GLN A 172 -13.00 -11.22 -16.71
CA GLN A 172 -14.32 -10.82 -17.22
C GLN A 172 -14.30 -10.63 -18.75
N HIS A 173 -13.26 -9.98 -19.25
CA HIS A 173 -13.07 -9.73 -20.68
C HIS A 173 -12.81 -11.02 -21.49
N MET A 174 -12.06 -11.99 -20.95
CA MET A 174 -11.86 -13.27 -21.63
C MET A 174 -13.12 -14.14 -21.60
N LEU A 175 -13.91 -14.04 -20.52
CA LEU A 175 -15.20 -14.72 -20.39
C LEU A 175 -16.21 -14.20 -21.44
N SER A 176 -16.30 -12.89 -21.63
CA SER A 176 -17.20 -12.30 -22.64
C SER A 176 -16.83 -12.68 -24.08
N ARG A 177 -15.55 -12.97 -24.33
CA ARG A 177 -15.05 -13.51 -25.62
C ARG A 177 -15.19 -15.03 -25.76
N GLY A 178 -15.70 -15.74 -24.75
CA GLY A 178 -15.86 -17.19 -24.76
C GLY A 178 -14.56 -17.99 -24.60
N ASN A 179 -13.43 -17.34 -24.28
CA ASN A 179 -12.16 -18.04 -24.09
C ASN A 179 -11.99 -18.52 -22.65
N LYS A 180 -12.56 -19.69 -22.35
CA LYS A 180 -12.55 -20.28 -20.99
C LYS A 180 -11.14 -20.55 -20.46
N SER A 181 -10.23 -21.08 -21.29
CA SER A 181 -8.86 -21.39 -20.86
C SER A 181 -8.10 -20.16 -20.37
N LYS A 182 -8.22 -19.03 -21.08
CA LYS A 182 -7.60 -17.76 -20.63
C LYS A 182 -8.33 -17.17 -19.44
N ALA A 183 -9.65 -17.31 -19.34
CA ALA A 183 -10.39 -16.90 -18.16
C ALA A 183 -9.89 -17.66 -16.92
N ASP A 184 -9.75 -18.99 -17.00
CA ASP A 184 -9.27 -19.82 -15.88
C ASP A 184 -7.85 -19.42 -15.42
N TYR A 185 -6.98 -19.03 -16.38
CA TYR A 185 -5.68 -18.47 -16.07
C TYR A 185 -5.79 -17.18 -15.24
N TRP A 186 -6.56 -16.20 -15.69
CA TRP A 186 -6.71 -14.93 -14.96
C TRP A 186 -7.37 -15.12 -13.59
N LEU A 187 -8.35 -16.03 -13.50
CA LEU A 187 -8.95 -16.39 -12.22
C LEU A 187 -7.93 -16.99 -11.24
N LYS A 188 -7.01 -17.82 -11.74
CA LYS A 188 -5.90 -18.35 -10.93
C LYS A 188 -5.00 -17.21 -10.42
N ILE A 189 -4.68 -16.23 -11.26
CA ILE A 189 -3.89 -15.06 -10.87
C ILE A 189 -4.61 -14.24 -9.78
N VAL A 190 -5.92 -14.00 -9.90
CA VAL A 190 -6.71 -13.31 -8.86
C VAL A 190 -6.58 -14.03 -7.51
N LYS A 191 -6.72 -15.36 -7.49
CA LYS A 191 -6.60 -16.16 -6.26
C LYS A 191 -5.20 -16.03 -5.65
N ILE A 192 -4.15 -16.12 -6.47
CA ILE A 192 -2.76 -15.94 -6.01
C ILE A 192 -2.55 -14.53 -5.47
N GLY A 193 -3.08 -13.50 -6.12
CA GLY A 193 -2.98 -12.12 -5.68
C GLY A 193 -3.61 -11.90 -4.30
N LEU A 194 -4.81 -12.44 -4.07
CA LEU A 194 -5.48 -12.39 -2.76
C LEU A 194 -4.65 -13.08 -1.66
N THR A 195 -4.07 -14.25 -1.96
CA THR A 195 -3.17 -14.94 -1.01
C THR A 195 -1.89 -14.16 -0.73
N LYS A 196 -1.25 -13.60 -1.77
CA LYS A 196 -0.06 -12.74 -1.62
C LYS A 196 -0.37 -11.53 -0.74
N LEU A 197 -1.51 -10.90 -0.94
CA LEU A 197 -1.93 -9.73 -0.15
C LEU A 197 -2.16 -10.10 1.32
N GLN A 198 -2.87 -11.21 1.59
CA GLN A 198 -3.05 -11.69 2.96
C GLN A 198 -1.70 -11.95 3.64
N TYR A 199 -0.82 -12.70 2.96
CA TYR A 199 0.53 -13.00 3.46
C TYR A 199 1.34 -11.73 3.73
N ALA A 200 1.24 -10.72 2.86
CA ALA A 200 1.92 -9.45 3.03
C ALA A 200 1.43 -8.68 4.27
N ILE A 201 0.13 -8.66 4.54
CA ILE A 201 -0.44 -8.01 5.74
C ILE A 201 0.01 -8.74 7.02
N GLU A 202 -0.02 -10.07 7.00
CA GLU A 202 0.46 -10.89 8.12
C GLU A 202 1.96 -10.67 8.36
N SER A 203 2.76 -10.59 7.29
CA SER A 203 4.19 -10.29 7.36
C SER A 203 4.44 -8.88 7.89
N ALA A 204 3.68 -7.89 7.45
CA ALA A 204 3.76 -6.51 7.93
C ALA A 204 3.47 -6.44 9.43
N THR A 205 2.48 -7.21 9.91
CA THR A 205 2.13 -7.33 11.33
C THR A 205 3.31 -7.88 12.15
N LEU A 206 4.03 -8.89 11.63
CA LEU A 206 5.22 -9.45 12.29
C LEU A 206 6.40 -8.47 12.31
N ILE A 207 6.55 -7.63 11.28
CA ILE A 207 7.63 -6.61 11.25
C ILE A 207 7.45 -5.59 12.37
N ILE A 208 6.21 -5.17 12.64
CA ILE A 208 5.90 -4.14 13.63
C ILE A 208 5.67 -4.68 15.04
N ASP A 209 5.90 -5.98 15.26
CA ASP A 209 5.75 -6.61 16.57
C ASP A 209 6.79 -6.10 17.59
N PHE A 210 6.50 -6.21 18.89
CA PHE A 210 7.31 -5.62 19.97
C PHE A 210 8.31 -6.57 20.62
N ASP A 211 8.50 -7.76 20.05
CA ASP A 211 9.49 -8.73 20.53
C ASP A 211 10.87 -8.08 20.72
N GLY A 212 11.40 -8.22 21.94
CA GLY A 212 12.70 -7.69 22.36
C GLY A 212 12.77 -6.18 22.61
N PHE A 213 11.67 -5.44 22.54
CA PHE A 213 11.68 -3.97 22.72
C PHE A 213 11.94 -3.53 24.18
N TYR A 214 11.46 -4.33 25.14
CA TYR A 214 11.63 -4.09 26.56
C TYR A 214 12.76 -4.93 27.21
N ASP A 215 13.50 -5.70 26.41
CA ASP A 215 14.63 -6.53 26.83
C ASP A 215 15.99 -5.81 26.67
#